data_AF-A0A9E4HMU4-F1
#
_entry.id   AF-A0A9E4HMU4-F1
#
_cell.length_a   1.000
_cell.length_b   1.000
_cell.length_c   1.000
_cell.angle_alpha   90.00
_cell.angle_beta   90.00
_cell.angle_gamma   90.00
#
_symmetry.space_group_name_H-M   'P 1'
#
loop_
_entity.id
_entity.type
_entity.pdbx_description
1 polymer ?
#
loop_
_entity_poly.entity_id
_entity_poly.type
_entity_poly.pdbx_seq_one_letter_code
_entity_poly.pdbx_strand_id
1 'polypeptide(L)'
;MRIAELAERLAAIDGVVGVALGGSRARGTHTESSDYDFGLYYEESITVRGVEECVRSIAASLPPASGAHGSTAEPGCRSRMPR
;
A
#
# COMPACT_ATOMS: atom_id res chain seq x y z
N MET A 1 2.25 -13.46 -2.89
CA MET A 1 1.07 -13.13 -2.06
C MET A 1 -0.08 -12.72 -2.98
N ARG A 2 -1.34 -13.04 -2.65
CA ARG A 2 -2.49 -12.65 -3.51
C ARG A 2 -2.92 -11.21 -3.23
N ILE A 3 -3.47 -10.52 -4.22
CA ILE A 3 -4.01 -9.14 -4.07
C ILE A 3 -5.06 -9.08 -2.94
N ALA A 4 -5.99 -10.04 -2.90
CA ALA A 4 -7.04 -10.09 -1.88
C ALA A 4 -6.47 -10.23 -0.46
N GLU A 5 -5.45 -11.08 -0.28
CA GLU A 5 -4.78 -11.27 1.01
C GLU A 5 -4.07 -10.00 1.48
N LEU A 6 -3.43 -9.26 0.57
CA LEU A 6 -2.81 -7.97 0.91
C LEU A 6 -3.87 -6.93 1.29
N ALA A 7 -4.98 -6.86 0.54
CA ALA A 7 -6.08 -5.96 0.85
C ALA A 7 -6.75 -6.27 2.20
N GLU A 8 -6.96 -7.54 2.52
CA GLU A 8 -7.53 -7.98 3.82
C GLU A 8 -6.65 -7.57 4.99
N ARG A 9 -5.32 -7.74 4.86
CA ARG A 9 -4.37 -7.35 5.92
C ARG A 9 -4.30 -5.84 6.13
N LEU A 10 -4.40 -5.06 5.04
CA LEU A 10 -4.47 -3.60 5.13
C LEU A 10 -5.80 -3.12 5.72
N ALA A 11 -6.91 -3.78 5.38
CA ALA A 11 -8.23 -3.46 5.91
C ALA A 11 -8.38 -3.79 7.40
N ALA A 12 -7.54 -4.67 7.94
CA ALA A 12 -7.51 -5.03 9.36
C ALA A 12 -6.79 -4.01 10.26
N ILE A 13 -6.22 -2.94 9.69
CA ILE A 13 -5.62 -1.85 10.48
C ILE A 13 -6.75 -1.01 11.08
N ASP A 14 -6.71 -0.80 12.39
CA ASP A 14 -7.66 0.06 13.08
C ASP A 14 -7.73 1.45 12.44
N GLY A 15 -8.94 1.92 12.16
CA GLY A 15 -9.22 3.18 11.48
C GLY A 15 -9.16 3.14 9.96
N VAL A 16 -8.82 2.00 9.33
CA VAL A 16 -9.02 1.83 7.88
C VAL A 16 -10.49 1.50 7.59
N VAL A 17 -11.10 2.32 6.73
CA VAL A 17 -12.50 2.21 6.30
C VAL A 17 -12.60 1.58 4.90
N GLY A 18 -11.54 1.70 4.09
CA GLY A 18 -11.50 1.12 2.76
C GLY A 18 -10.10 1.00 2.20
N VAL A 19 -9.93 0.03 1.30
CA VAL A 19 -8.67 -0.24 0.60
C VAL A 19 -8.93 -0.23 -0.90
N ALA A 20 -8.16 0.56 -1.64
CA ALA A 20 -8.25 0.64 -3.10
C ALA A 20 -6.95 0.16 -3.74
N LEU A 21 -7.06 -0.74 -4.71
CA LEU A 21 -5.93 -1.14 -5.55
C LEU A 21 -5.67 -0.07 -6.62
N GLY A 22 -4.42 0.35 -6.74
CA GLY A 22 -3.94 1.28 -7.75
C GLY A 22 -2.97 0.65 -8.74
N GLY A 23 -2.26 1.50 -9.48
CA GLY A 23 -1.10 1.08 -10.26
C GLY A 23 -1.42 0.25 -11.51
N SER A 24 -0.42 -0.51 -11.94
CA SER A 24 -0.51 -1.40 -13.11
C SER A 24 -1.43 -2.60 -12.84
N ARG A 25 -1.54 -3.06 -11.59
CA ARG A 25 -2.39 -4.18 -11.19
C ARG A 25 -3.87 -3.83 -11.30
N ALA A 26 -4.28 -2.63 -10.88
CA ALA A 26 -5.66 -2.15 -11.08
C ALA A 26 -6.02 -2.00 -12.56
N ARG A 27 -5.05 -1.63 -13.41
CA ARG A 27 -5.25 -1.44 -14.86
C ARG A 27 -5.11 -2.72 -15.68
N GLY A 28 -4.70 -3.83 -15.06
CA GLY A 28 -4.44 -5.09 -15.77
C GLY A 28 -3.17 -5.07 -16.64
N THR A 29 -2.27 -4.11 -16.47
CA THR A 29 -1.03 -3.95 -17.27
C THR A 29 0.24 -4.36 -16.51
N HIS A 30 0.09 -5.11 -15.41
CA HIS A 30 1.19 -5.50 -14.54
C HIS A 30 2.00 -6.69 -15.07
N THR A 31 3.24 -6.79 -14.63
CA THR A 31 4.12 -7.97 -14.75
C THR A 31 4.25 -8.67 -13.40
N GLU A 32 4.86 -9.86 -13.37
CA GLU A 32 5.16 -10.56 -12.11
C GLU A 32 6.07 -9.74 -11.18
N SER A 33 7.00 -8.96 -11.74
CA SER A 33 7.90 -8.07 -11.01
C SER A 33 7.29 -6.71 -10.65
N SER A 34 6.04 -6.45 -11.05
CA SER A 34 5.39 -5.18 -10.73
C SER A 34 5.04 -5.10 -9.25
N ASP A 35 5.33 -3.93 -8.67
CA ASP A 35 4.97 -3.55 -7.32
C ASP A 35 3.44 -3.51 -7.11
N TYR A 36 3.03 -3.32 -5.87
CA TYR A 36 1.64 -3.23 -5.46
C TYR A 36 1.36 -1.83 -4.93
N ASP A 37 0.51 -1.08 -5.64
CA ASP A 37 0.04 0.23 -5.21
C ASP A 37 -1.32 0.10 -4.51
N PHE A 38 -1.41 0.57 -3.26
CA PHE A 38 -2.66 0.59 -2.50
C PHE A 38 -2.91 1.98 -1.90
N GLY A 39 -4.15 2.46 -2.01
CA GLY A 39 -4.65 3.61 -1.27
C GLY A 39 -5.47 3.16 -0.06
N LEU A 40 -5.31 3.86 1.07
CA LEU A 40 -6.10 3.65 2.28
C LEU A 40 -7.06 4.82 2.47
N TYR A 41 -8.34 4.51 2.62
CA TYR A 41 -9.34 5.44 3.16
C TYR A 41 -9.45 5.18 4.64
N TYR A 42 -9.20 6.20 5.46
CA TYR A 42 -9.11 6.05 6.89
C TYR A 42 -9.83 7.18 7.63
N GLU A 43 -10.16 6.92 8.89
CA GLU A 43 -10.68 7.89 9.85
C GLU A 43 -9.62 8.26 10.89
N GLU A 44 -9.95 9.20 11.78
CA GLU A 44 -8.99 9.76 12.76
C GLU A 44 -8.36 8.73 13.70
N SER A 45 -8.98 7.56 13.88
CA SER A 45 -8.48 6.50 14.75
C SER A 45 -7.24 5.77 14.21
N ILE A 46 -6.86 5.98 12.94
CA ILE A 46 -5.68 5.34 12.36
C ILE A 46 -4.38 5.81 13.04
N THR A 47 -3.42 4.89 13.15
CA THR A 47 -2.09 5.21 13.67
C THR A 47 -0.99 4.82 12.69
N VAL A 48 0.06 5.64 12.61
CA VAL A 48 1.27 5.32 11.83
C VAL A 48 1.87 4.00 12.30
N ARG A 49 1.89 3.77 13.62
CA ARG A 49 2.38 2.53 14.21
C ARG A 49 1.62 1.30 13.71
N GLY A 50 0.28 1.35 13.66
CA GLY A 50 -0.53 0.24 13.14
C GLY A 50 -0.23 -0.06 11.67
N VAL A 51 -0.01 0.97 10.86
CA VAL A 51 0.42 0.83 9.46
C VAL A 51 1.82 0.20 9.38
N GLU A 52 2.78 0.70 10.16
CA GLU A 52 4.16 0.16 10.19
C GLU A 52 4.19 -1.32 10.62
N GLU A 53 3.41 -1.70 11.63
CA GLU A 53 3.31 -3.07 12.11
C GLU A 53 2.71 -3.99 11.02
N CYS A 54 1.67 -3.54 10.33
CA CYS A 54 1.10 -4.26 9.20
C CYS A 54 2.10 -4.43 8.06
N VAL A 55 2.79 -3.35 7.65
CA VAL A 55 3.80 -3.39 6.57
C VAL A 55 4.96 -4.31 6.93
N ARG A 56 5.44 -4.27 8.18
CA ARG A 56 6.50 -5.18 8.66
C ARG A 56 6.06 -6.63 8.62
N SER A 57 4.83 -6.91 9.05
CA SER A 57 4.23 -8.25 8.96
C SER A 57 4.14 -8.73 7.51
N ILE A 58 3.77 -7.85 6.56
CA ILE A 58 3.72 -8.16 5.14
C ILE A 58 5.12 -8.48 4.61
N ALA A 59 6.10 -7.62 4.88
CA ALA A 59 7.47 -7.80 4.45
C ALA A 59 8.08 -9.12 4.96
N ALA A 60 7.79 -9.51 6.21
CA ALA A 60 8.23 -10.79 6.77
C ALA A 60 7.64 -12.02 6.06
N SER A 61 6.53 -11.85 5.32
CA SER A 61 5.89 -12.92 4.54
C SER A 61 6.42 -13.01 3.11
N LEU A 62 7.27 -12.07 2.67
CA LEU A 62 7.81 -12.02 1.33
C LEU A 62 9.23 -12.60 1.30
N PRO A 63 9.65 -13.23 0.19
CA PRO A 63 11.05 -13.56 0.00
C PRO A 63 11.90 -12.28 -0.01
N PRO A 64 13.20 -12.36 0.36
CA PRO A 64 14.09 -11.21 0.30
C PRO A 64 14.07 -10.59 -1.10
N ALA A 65 13.88 -9.27 -1.16
CA ALA A 65 13.75 -8.55 -2.42
C ALA A 65 15.00 -8.78 -3.28
N SER A 66 14.81 -9.32 -4.49
CA SER A 66 15.90 -9.61 -5.44
C SER A 66 16.16 -8.47 -6.43
N GLY A 67 15.74 -7.24 -6.12
CA GLY A 67 15.86 -6.09 -7.02
C GLY A 67 15.86 -4.75 -6.29
N ALA A 68 16.54 -3.76 -6.87
CA ALA A 68 16.51 -2.38 -6.40
C ALA A 68 15.17 -1.75 -6.77
N HIS A 69 14.27 -1.55 -5.80
CA HIS A 69 13.08 -0.72 -6.01
C HIS A 69 13.55 0.73 -6.18
N GLY A 70 13.48 1.23 -7.42
CA GLY A 70 13.68 2.64 -7.71
C GLY A 70 12.57 3.43 -7.03
N SER A 71 12.91 4.20 -6.01
CA SER A 71 12.00 5.16 -5.39
C SER A 71 11.58 6.20 -6.44
N THR A 72 10.47 5.97 -7.12
CA THR A 72 9.76 7.01 -7.87
C THR A 72 8.91 7.79 -6.89
N ALA A 73 9.55 8.53 -5.98
CA ALA A 73 8.93 9.71 -5.41
C ALA A 73 8.77 10.72 -6.56
N GLU A 74 7.67 10.64 -7.32
CA GLU A 74 7.31 11.72 -8.23
C GLU A 74 7.17 13.01 -7.41
N PRO A 75 7.90 14.10 -7.74
CA PRO A 75 7.78 15.36 -7.03
C PRO A 75 6.49 16.06 -7.46
N GLY A 76 5.32 15.56 -7.01
CA GLY A 76 4.05 15.97 -7.60
C GLY A 76 2.81 15.96 -6.70
N CYS A 77 2.82 15.34 -5.52
CA CYS A 77 1.62 15.35 -4.66
C CYS A 77 1.71 16.42 -3.58
N ARG A 78 1.59 17.71 -3.95
CA ARG A 78 1.22 18.76 -2.99
C ARG A 78 -0.30 18.78 -2.91
N SER A 79 -0.85 18.20 -1.84
CA SER A 79 -2.24 18.44 -1.48
C SER A 79 -2.44 19.94 -1.27
N ARG A 80 -3.17 20.57 -2.19
CA ARG A 80 -3.65 21.94 -2.03
C ARG A 80 -4.78 21.88 -0.99
N MET A 81 -4.45 22.08 0.27
CA MET A 81 -5.45 22.28 1.33
C MET A 81 -6.20 23.58 1.02
N PRO A 82 -7.53 23.56 0.77
CA PRO A 82 -8.30 24.79 0.84
C PRO A 82 -8.35 25.26 2.30
N ARG A 83 -8.20 26.58 2.50
CA ARG A 83 -8.38 27.23 3.81
C ARG A 83 -9.84 27.24 4.21
#